data_AF-A0A401M0M6-F1
#
_entry.id   AF-A0A401M0M6-F1
#
_cell.length_a   1.000
_cell.length_b   1.000
_cell.length_c   1.000
_cell.angle_alpha   90.00
_cell.angle_beta   90.00
_cell.angle_gamma   90.00
#
_symmetry.space_group_name_H-M   'P 1'
#
loop_
_entity.id
_entity.type
_entity.pdbx_description
1 polymer ?
#
loop_
_entity_poly.entity_id
_entity_poly.type
_entity_poly.pdbx_seq_one_letter_code
_entity_poly.pdbx_strand_id
1 'polypeptide(L)'
;MKKTITLIVILFCAISAQSQDVFINADFVSSYIWRGMDSGNACVQPSLGVNWKGLTAYAWGSTEFRNKNNEIDLSLEYECKNLTLYANNYFTQTEEEPFKYFNYNSHSTGHTFEIGAGYMLSEKLPLSISWYTVFAGNDYRGNEKRAWSSYCEVSYPFSVKDVSMSIEAGFTPWEGMYSNKFNVVNVGLSATKELKITSNFSLPIFGKLIANPYEEQVYFVFGLSL
;
A
#
# COMPACT_ATOMS: atom_id res chain seq x y z
N MET A 1 -17.46 -4.54 23.65
CA MET A 1 -16.76 -3.25 23.75
C MET A 1 -15.85 -3.00 22.55
N LYS A 2 -14.85 -3.86 22.23
CA LYS A 2 -13.95 -3.64 21.06
C LYS A 2 -14.68 -3.62 19.69
N LYS A 3 -15.61 -4.55 19.45
CA LYS A 3 -16.41 -4.61 18.20
C LYS A 3 -17.34 -3.40 17.98
N THR A 4 -17.71 -2.74 19.08
CA THR A 4 -18.61 -1.59 19.07
C THR A 4 -17.89 -0.33 18.61
N ILE A 5 -16.58 -0.22 18.87
CA ILE A 5 -15.76 0.95 18.52
C ILE A 5 -15.50 1.00 17.00
N THR A 6 -15.25 -0.14 16.35
CA THR A 6 -15.03 -0.22 14.89
C THR A 6 -16.25 0.23 14.09
N LEU A 7 -17.46 -0.13 14.52
CA LEU A 7 -18.70 0.35 13.89
C LEU A 7 -18.92 1.84 14.10
N ILE A 8 -18.48 2.41 15.23
CA ILE A 8 -18.67 3.82 15.56
C ILE A 8 -17.80 4.74 14.70
N VAL A 9 -16.58 4.33 14.32
CA VAL A 9 -15.72 5.12 13.43
C VAL A 9 -16.30 5.19 12.01
N ILE A 10 -16.80 4.06 11.49
CA ILE A 10 -17.49 4.00 10.19
C ILE A 10 -18.78 4.85 10.21
N LEU A 11 -19.52 4.86 11.33
CA LEU A 11 -20.74 5.68 11.48
C LEU A 11 -20.45 7.18 11.61
N PHE A 12 -19.35 7.60 12.25
CA PHE A 12 -19.01 9.02 12.38
C PHE A 12 -18.62 9.68 11.05
N CYS A 13 -18.03 8.92 10.12
CA CYS A 13 -17.77 9.39 8.76
C CYS A 13 -19.08 9.67 7.97
N ALA A 14 -20.13 8.88 8.18
CA ALA A 14 -21.41 9.05 7.49
C ALA A 14 -22.16 10.35 7.86
N ILE A 15 -21.90 10.92 9.04
CA ILE A 15 -22.65 12.07 9.57
C ILE A 15 -22.13 13.42 9.01
N SER A 16 -20.99 13.45 8.32
CA SER A 16 -20.41 14.68 7.74
C SER A 16 -20.44 14.73 6.20
N ALA A 17 -21.19 13.82 5.56
CA ALA A 17 -21.14 13.51 4.12
C ALA A 17 -21.70 14.58 3.16
N GLN A 18 -21.92 15.82 3.58
CA GLN A 18 -22.47 16.88 2.70
C GLN A 18 -21.43 17.66 1.88
N SER A 19 -20.15 17.26 1.86
CA SER A 19 -19.15 17.90 0.97
C SER A 19 -17.93 17.02 0.63
N GLN A 20 -18.05 15.70 0.76
CA GLN A 20 -16.91 14.78 0.65
C GLN A 20 -16.84 14.14 -0.75
N ASP A 21 -15.66 14.14 -1.35
CA ASP A 21 -15.39 13.44 -2.61
C ASP A 21 -15.20 11.95 -2.28
N VAL A 22 -16.23 11.15 -2.59
CA VAL A 22 -16.19 9.69 -2.46
C VAL A 22 -15.59 9.11 -3.74
N PHE A 23 -14.67 8.16 -3.61
CA PHE A 23 -14.09 7.45 -4.75
C PHE A 23 -14.25 5.93 -4.61
N ILE A 24 -14.36 5.27 -5.76
CA ILE A 24 -14.30 3.82 -5.91
C ILE A 24 -13.36 3.57 -7.09
N ASN A 25 -12.32 2.77 -6.88
CA ASN A 25 -11.43 2.34 -7.95
C ASN A 25 -11.18 0.84 -7.87
N ALA A 26 -10.63 0.25 -8.93
CA ALA A 26 -10.08 -1.09 -8.87
C ALA A 26 -8.89 -1.27 -9.81
N ASP A 27 -7.81 -1.86 -9.29
CA ASP A 27 -6.69 -2.29 -10.10
C ASP A 27 -6.79 -3.78 -10.44
N PHE A 28 -6.42 -4.14 -11.66
CA PHE A 28 -6.22 -5.51 -12.11
C PHE A 28 -4.75 -5.68 -12.40
N VAL A 29 -4.07 -6.57 -11.69
CA VAL A 29 -2.63 -6.78 -11.85
C VAL A 29 -2.30 -8.22 -12.20
N SER A 30 -1.25 -8.43 -12.98
CA SER A 30 -0.73 -9.75 -13.32
C SER A 30 -0.08 -10.46 -12.13
N SER A 31 0.35 -9.71 -11.13
CA SER A 31 0.95 -10.16 -9.86
C SER A 31 0.95 -9.01 -8.87
N TYR A 32 0.81 -9.31 -7.58
CA TYR A 32 0.87 -8.33 -6.51
C TYR A 32 2.26 -8.32 -5.86
N ILE A 33 3.01 -7.24 -6.11
CA ILE A 33 4.34 -7.04 -5.53
C ILE A 33 4.30 -5.83 -4.59
N TRP A 34 4.51 -6.04 -3.30
CA TRP A 34 4.48 -5.00 -2.27
C TRP A 34 5.88 -4.72 -1.73
N ARG A 35 6.40 -3.51 -1.98
CA ARG A 35 7.74 -3.07 -1.52
C ARG A 35 8.87 -4.06 -1.86
N GLY A 36 8.78 -4.68 -3.04
CA GLY A 36 9.73 -5.68 -3.54
C GLY A 36 9.46 -7.12 -3.10
N MET A 37 8.43 -7.37 -2.29
CA MET A 37 8.02 -8.72 -1.87
C MET A 37 6.91 -9.25 -2.78
N ASP A 38 7.00 -10.53 -3.15
CA ASP A 38 5.88 -11.24 -3.79
C ASP A 38 4.77 -11.47 -2.77
N SER A 39 3.63 -10.83 -2.99
CA SER A 39 2.49 -10.83 -2.08
C SER A 39 1.25 -11.49 -2.68
N GLY A 40 1.32 -11.96 -3.92
CA GLY A 40 0.22 -12.68 -4.55
C GLY A 40 0.34 -12.79 -6.07
N ASN A 41 -0.41 -13.76 -6.61
CA ASN A 41 -0.57 -13.91 -8.06
C ASN A 41 -1.44 -12.79 -8.64
N ALA A 42 -1.88 -12.95 -9.89
CA ALA A 42 -2.86 -12.06 -10.49
C ALA A 42 -4.08 -11.86 -9.57
N CYS A 43 -4.45 -10.61 -9.35
CA CYS A 43 -5.49 -10.24 -8.40
C CYS A 43 -6.29 -9.02 -8.87
N VAL A 44 -7.47 -8.86 -8.25
CA VAL A 44 -8.27 -7.64 -8.31
C VAL A 44 -8.10 -6.89 -7.01
N GLN A 45 -7.86 -5.59 -7.10
CA GLN A 45 -7.48 -4.75 -5.97
C GLN A 45 -8.43 -3.55 -5.84
N PRO A 46 -9.61 -3.73 -5.23
CA PRO A 46 -10.57 -2.65 -5.08
C PRO A 46 -10.15 -1.64 -4.01
N SER A 47 -10.55 -0.38 -4.20
CA SER A 47 -10.51 0.64 -3.16
C SER A 47 -11.82 1.41 -3.07
N LEU A 48 -12.18 1.81 -1.86
CA LEU A 48 -13.33 2.67 -1.56
C LEU A 48 -12.92 3.63 -0.45
N GLY A 49 -13.10 4.92 -0.70
CA GLY A 49 -12.68 5.92 0.27
C GLY A 49 -13.34 7.28 0.12
N VAL A 50 -12.95 8.17 1.01
CA VAL A 50 -13.41 9.55 1.07
C VAL A 50 -12.22 10.49 1.19
N ASN A 51 -12.29 11.60 0.48
CA ASN A 51 -11.35 12.71 0.61
C ASN A 51 -12.05 13.89 1.31
N TRP A 52 -11.35 14.51 2.27
CA TRP A 52 -11.84 15.67 2.99
C TRP A 52 -10.69 16.56 3.49
N LYS A 53 -10.49 17.70 2.83
CA LYS A 53 -9.53 18.76 3.26
C LYS A 53 -8.12 18.23 3.53
N GLY A 54 -7.59 17.41 2.62
CA GLY A 54 -6.27 16.77 2.73
C GLY A 54 -6.25 15.49 3.56
N LEU A 55 -7.35 15.13 4.23
CA LEU A 55 -7.52 13.82 4.85
C LEU A 55 -8.11 12.83 3.85
N THR A 56 -7.50 11.66 3.72
CA THR A 56 -8.00 10.55 2.91
C THR A 56 -8.17 9.33 3.80
N ALA A 57 -9.37 8.77 3.85
CA ALA A 57 -9.66 7.55 4.58
C ALA A 57 -10.25 6.52 3.62
N TYR A 58 -9.66 5.33 3.56
CA TYR A 58 -10.09 4.33 2.60
C TYR A 58 -9.87 2.90 3.09
N ALA A 59 -10.64 2.00 2.50
CA ALA A 59 -10.37 0.58 2.51
C ALA A 59 -9.76 0.19 1.17
N TRP A 60 -8.77 -0.68 1.21
CA TRP A 60 -8.20 -1.34 0.04
C TRP A 60 -8.27 -2.85 0.26
N GLY A 61 -8.35 -3.61 -0.82
CA GLY A 61 -8.20 -5.05 -0.72
C GLY A 61 -7.45 -5.63 -1.91
N SER A 62 -7.06 -6.89 -1.78
CA SER A 62 -6.48 -7.68 -2.85
C SER A 62 -7.06 -9.08 -2.78
N THR A 63 -7.59 -9.59 -3.89
CA THR A 63 -8.13 -10.95 -3.98
C THR A 63 -7.53 -11.64 -5.18
N GLU A 64 -6.78 -12.71 -4.94
CA GLU A 64 -6.19 -13.52 -5.99
C GLU A 64 -7.26 -14.23 -6.84
N PHE A 65 -7.04 -14.34 -8.15
CA PHE A 65 -7.93 -15.10 -9.02
C PHE A 65 -7.85 -16.61 -8.78
N ARG A 66 -6.69 -17.11 -8.35
CA ARG A 66 -6.41 -18.55 -8.26
C ARG A 66 -6.71 -19.14 -6.89
N ASN A 67 -6.35 -18.43 -5.83
CA ASN A 67 -6.43 -18.89 -4.44
C ASN A 67 -7.37 -17.98 -3.65
N LYS A 68 -7.89 -18.45 -2.50
CA LYS A 68 -8.67 -17.62 -1.58
C LYS A 68 -7.79 -16.77 -0.65
N ASN A 69 -6.69 -16.25 -1.18
CA ASN A 69 -5.85 -15.31 -0.46
C ASN A 69 -6.45 -13.92 -0.62
N ASN A 70 -6.80 -13.32 0.52
CA ASN A 70 -7.43 -12.02 0.58
C ASN A 70 -6.62 -11.12 1.52
N GLU A 71 -6.35 -9.91 1.07
CA GLU A 71 -5.89 -8.82 1.92
C GLU A 71 -6.98 -7.76 2.03
N ILE A 72 -7.16 -7.21 3.23
CA ILE A 72 -8.06 -6.10 3.49
C ILE A 72 -7.32 -5.12 4.39
N ASP A 73 -7.14 -3.92 3.86
CA ASP A 73 -6.40 -2.86 4.52
C ASP A 73 -7.30 -1.68 4.81
N LEU A 74 -7.03 -1.02 5.92
CA LEU A 74 -7.66 0.25 6.28
C LEU A 74 -6.57 1.30 6.42
N SER A 75 -6.70 2.39 5.69
CA SER A 75 -5.69 3.43 5.62
C SER A 75 -6.28 4.81 5.89
N LEU A 76 -5.47 5.62 6.56
CA LEU A 76 -5.71 7.03 6.82
C LEU A 76 -4.47 7.82 6.42
N GLU A 77 -4.66 8.81 5.57
CA GLU A 77 -3.60 9.67 5.07
C GLU A 77 -3.95 11.12 5.31
N TYR A 78 -2.95 11.95 5.62
CA TYR A 78 -3.13 13.39 5.74
C TYR A 78 -2.03 14.13 5.01
N GLU A 79 -2.41 14.88 3.97
CA GLU A 79 -1.53 15.73 3.19
C GLU A 79 -1.55 17.17 3.71
N CYS A 80 -0.37 17.71 3.95
CA CYS A 80 -0.14 19.09 4.32
C CYS A 80 1.08 19.64 3.57
N LYS A 81 0.81 20.35 2.46
CA LYS A 81 1.85 20.84 1.54
C LYS A 81 2.68 19.66 1.02
N ASN A 82 3.98 19.69 1.28
CA ASN A 82 4.91 18.68 0.82
C ASN A 82 5.01 17.46 1.75
N LEU A 83 4.33 17.49 2.91
CA LEU A 83 4.35 16.41 3.90
C LEU A 83 3.06 15.60 3.81
N THR A 84 3.19 14.29 3.77
CA THR A 84 2.07 13.35 3.90
C THR A 84 2.31 12.45 5.10
N LEU A 85 1.30 12.25 5.93
CA LEU A 85 1.32 11.32 7.06
C LEU A 85 0.46 10.12 6.74
N TYR A 86 0.90 8.93 7.16
CA TYR A 86 0.23 7.67 6.88
C TYR A 86 -0.06 6.92 8.18
N ALA A 87 -1.22 6.29 8.27
CA ALA A 87 -1.55 5.29 9.25
C ALA A 87 -2.28 4.14 8.55
N ASN A 88 -1.70 2.95 8.58
CA ASN A 88 -2.22 1.78 7.88
C ASN A 88 -2.50 0.66 8.87
N ASN A 89 -3.57 -0.08 8.62
CA ASN A 89 -3.78 -1.39 9.17
C ASN A 89 -3.83 -2.40 8.03
N TYR A 90 -2.84 -3.29 8.00
CA TYR A 90 -2.82 -4.41 7.07
C TYR A 90 -3.45 -5.66 7.69
N PHE A 91 -4.20 -6.42 6.90
CA PHE A 91 -4.70 -7.74 7.29
C PHE A 91 -4.72 -8.70 6.11
N THR A 92 -3.81 -9.65 6.14
CA THR A 92 -3.75 -10.75 5.17
C THR A 92 -4.46 -11.98 5.75
N GLN A 93 -5.25 -12.64 4.91
CA GLN A 93 -5.89 -13.92 5.18
C GLN A 93 -5.50 -14.91 4.09
N THR A 94 -4.84 -15.99 4.49
CA THR A 94 -4.49 -17.10 3.61
C THR A 94 -5.03 -18.41 4.17
N GLU A 95 -4.99 -19.49 3.38
CA GLU A 95 -5.37 -20.82 3.88
C GLU A 95 -4.42 -21.29 5.01
N GLU A 96 -3.15 -20.89 4.95
CA GLU A 96 -2.12 -21.21 5.95
C GLU A 96 -2.25 -20.33 7.21
N GLU A 97 -2.74 -19.11 7.05
CA GLU A 97 -2.96 -18.14 8.12
C GLU A 97 -4.44 -17.76 8.23
N PRO A 98 -5.30 -18.65 8.79
CA PRO A 98 -6.74 -18.44 8.89
C PRO A 98 -7.10 -17.50 10.07
N PHE A 99 -6.43 -16.35 10.15
CA PHE A 99 -6.68 -15.37 11.19
C PHE A 99 -8.13 -14.88 11.14
N LYS A 100 -8.67 -14.53 12.31
CA LYS A 100 -9.99 -13.94 12.44
C LYS A 100 -9.85 -12.43 12.36
N TYR A 101 -10.43 -11.80 11.35
CA TYR A 101 -10.40 -10.33 11.15
C TYR A 101 -10.80 -9.51 12.40
N PHE A 102 -11.69 -10.01 13.25
CA PHE A 102 -12.08 -9.27 14.46
C PHE A 102 -11.21 -9.58 15.69
N ASN A 103 -10.10 -10.29 15.52
CA ASN A 103 -9.14 -10.59 16.59
C ASN A 103 -8.00 -9.58 16.61
N TYR A 104 -8.04 -8.67 17.58
CA TYR A 104 -7.01 -7.65 17.82
C TYR A 104 -6.18 -7.93 19.09
N ASN A 105 -6.10 -9.19 19.54
CA ASN A 105 -5.34 -9.54 20.73
C ASN A 105 -3.86 -9.73 20.39
N SER A 106 -2.97 -9.33 21.31
CA SER A 106 -1.52 -9.54 21.18
C SER A 106 -1.20 -11.03 20.90
N HIS A 107 -0.20 -11.29 20.07
CA HIS A 107 0.27 -12.64 19.70
C HIS A 107 -0.77 -13.57 19.04
N SER A 108 -1.93 -13.07 18.62
CA SER A 108 -2.92 -13.87 17.89
C SER A 108 -3.68 -13.11 16.80
N THR A 109 -3.47 -11.80 16.72
CA THR A 109 -3.98 -10.93 15.66
C THR A 109 -3.24 -11.21 14.36
N GLY A 110 -3.94 -11.21 13.22
CA GLY A 110 -3.33 -11.14 11.89
C GLY A 110 -3.03 -9.71 11.44
N HIS A 111 -3.56 -8.71 12.16
CA HIS A 111 -3.35 -7.30 11.82
C HIS A 111 -1.92 -6.85 12.11
N THR A 112 -1.34 -6.06 11.21
CA THR A 112 -0.21 -5.18 11.50
C THR A 112 -0.67 -3.72 11.44
N PHE A 113 -0.06 -2.86 12.27
CA PHE A 113 -0.36 -1.42 12.29
C PHE A 113 0.91 -0.64 12.02
N GLU A 114 0.86 0.18 10.98
CA GLU A 114 1.98 0.95 10.47
C GLU A 114 1.68 2.44 10.56
N ILE A 115 2.69 3.23 10.88
CA ILE A 115 2.69 4.67 10.67
C ILE A 115 3.80 5.04 9.69
N GLY A 116 3.60 6.13 8.96
CA GLY A 116 4.63 6.65 8.08
C GLY A 116 4.53 8.15 7.85
N ALA A 117 5.57 8.67 7.21
CA ALA A 117 5.62 10.03 6.71
C ALA A 117 6.34 10.05 5.36
N GLY A 118 5.82 10.83 4.43
CA GLY A 118 6.42 11.10 3.12
C GLY A 118 6.67 12.60 2.96
N TYR A 119 7.78 12.96 2.33
CA TYR A 119 8.11 14.34 2.03
C TYR A 119 8.57 14.51 0.59
N MET A 120 7.86 15.33 -0.18
CA MET A 120 8.26 15.74 -1.53
C MET A 120 9.11 17.01 -1.45
N LEU A 121 10.33 16.99 -2.00
CA LEU A 121 11.24 18.14 -1.93
C LEU A 121 10.60 19.42 -2.48
N SER A 122 10.10 19.38 -3.71
CA SER A 122 9.33 20.46 -4.32
C SER A 122 8.66 20.00 -5.63
N GLU A 123 7.71 20.77 -6.16
CA GLU A 123 7.15 20.50 -7.48
C GLU A 123 8.19 20.61 -8.62
N LYS A 124 9.24 21.44 -8.46
CA LYS A 124 10.29 21.64 -9.47
C LYS A 124 11.33 20.52 -9.48
N LEU A 125 11.50 19.86 -8.34
CA LEU A 125 12.35 18.70 -8.15
C LEU A 125 11.52 17.68 -7.35
N PRO A 126 10.65 16.90 -8.02
CA PRO A 126 9.66 16.04 -7.38
C PRO A 126 10.26 14.77 -6.78
N LEU A 127 11.44 14.89 -6.16
CA LEU A 127 12.05 13.83 -5.39
C LEU A 127 11.28 13.67 -4.08
N SER A 128 10.81 12.46 -3.82
CA SER A 128 10.10 12.12 -2.59
C SER A 128 10.92 11.15 -1.75
N ILE A 129 10.83 11.31 -0.43
CA ILE A 129 11.40 10.38 0.55
C ILE A 129 10.29 9.99 1.52
N SER A 130 10.09 8.70 1.74
CA SER A 130 9.09 8.19 2.67
C SER A 130 9.69 7.20 3.64
N TRP A 131 9.11 7.16 4.85
CA TRP A 131 9.48 6.23 5.90
C TRP A 131 8.23 5.64 6.52
N TYR A 132 8.26 4.35 6.77
CA TYR A 132 7.18 3.59 7.38
C TYR A 132 7.72 2.66 8.47
N THR A 133 6.98 2.50 9.56
CA THR A 133 7.32 1.59 10.66
C THR A 133 6.07 0.90 11.21
N VAL A 134 6.12 -0.42 11.27
CA VAL A 134 5.12 -1.25 11.95
C VAL A 134 5.31 -1.14 13.45
N PHE A 135 4.36 -0.50 14.14
CA PHE A 135 4.47 -0.19 15.57
C PHE A 135 3.62 -1.09 16.47
N ALA A 136 2.58 -1.72 15.92
CA ALA A 136 1.74 -2.69 16.64
C ALA A 136 1.30 -3.85 15.74
N GLY A 137 0.63 -4.86 16.32
CA GLY A 137 0.11 -6.01 15.59
C GLY A 137 1.12 -7.16 15.41
N ASN A 138 0.94 -7.98 14.38
CA ASN A 138 1.71 -9.19 14.10
C ASN A 138 3.11 -8.90 13.52
N ASP A 139 3.97 -8.28 14.34
CA ASP A 139 5.32 -7.88 13.95
C ASP A 139 6.29 -8.14 15.12
N TYR A 140 6.77 -9.38 15.15
CA TYR A 140 7.64 -9.91 16.20
C TYR A 140 8.82 -10.66 15.58
N ARG A 141 9.96 -10.59 16.25
CA ARG A 141 11.13 -11.42 15.94
C ARG A 141 10.94 -12.81 16.54
N GLY A 142 11.82 -13.76 16.17
CA GLY A 142 11.81 -15.12 16.73
C GLY A 142 11.99 -15.20 18.26
N ASN A 143 12.41 -14.11 18.92
CA ASN A 143 12.52 -14.01 20.38
C ASN A 143 11.33 -13.29 21.04
N GLU A 144 10.21 -13.17 20.32
CA GLU A 144 8.95 -12.54 20.75
C GLU A 144 9.01 -11.02 21.04
N LYS A 145 10.18 -10.39 20.84
CA LYS A 145 10.29 -8.92 20.89
C LYS A 145 9.76 -8.32 19.59
N ARG A 146 9.26 -7.07 19.68
CA ARG A 146 8.84 -6.28 18.52
C ARG A 146 9.95 -6.19 17.48
N ALA A 147 9.62 -6.43 16.23
CA ALA A 147 10.60 -6.28 15.15
C ALA A 147 10.78 -4.81 14.75
N TRP A 148 9.73 -4.00 14.85
CA TRP A 148 9.70 -2.61 14.37
C TRP A 148 10.06 -2.56 12.89
N SER A 149 9.49 -3.49 12.12
CA SER A 149 9.75 -3.62 10.69
C SER A 149 9.53 -2.26 10.04
N SER A 150 10.56 -1.78 9.34
CA SER A 150 10.56 -0.44 8.77
C SER A 150 11.00 -0.47 7.32
N TYR A 151 10.42 0.42 6.52
CA TYR A 151 10.72 0.59 5.10
C TYR A 151 10.93 2.06 4.81
N CYS A 152 11.97 2.36 4.06
CA CYS A 152 12.27 3.70 3.57
C CYS A 152 12.35 3.66 2.05
N GLU A 153 11.79 4.64 1.38
CA GLU A 153 11.81 4.73 -0.08
C GLU A 153 12.15 6.12 -0.56
N VAL A 154 12.91 6.18 -1.64
CA VAL A 154 13.12 7.39 -2.43
C VAL A 154 12.50 7.15 -3.80
N SER A 155 11.70 8.10 -4.29
CA SER A 155 11.08 8.02 -5.60
C SER A 155 11.16 9.32 -6.37
N TYR A 156 11.14 9.22 -7.70
CA TYR A 156 11.22 10.37 -8.60
C TYR A 156 10.33 10.15 -9.83
N PRO A 157 9.20 10.86 -9.94
CA PRO A 157 8.34 10.82 -11.11
C PRO A 157 8.91 11.71 -12.23
N PHE A 158 8.69 11.29 -13.47
CA PHE A 158 9.05 12.02 -14.67
C PHE A 158 8.13 11.60 -15.82
N SER A 159 8.25 12.25 -16.98
CA SER A 159 7.43 11.92 -18.14
C SER A 159 8.28 11.79 -19.38
N VAL A 160 7.95 10.81 -20.21
CA VAL A 160 8.51 10.66 -21.56
C VAL A 160 7.35 10.71 -22.54
N LYS A 161 7.23 11.84 -23.25
CA LYS A 161 6.08 12.15 -24.10
C LYS A 161 4.77 12.06 -23.29
N ASP A 162 3.84 11.21 -23.73
CA ASP A 162 2.53 10.96 -23.13
C ASP A 162 2.54 9.81 -22.11
N VAL A 163 3.72 9.33 -21.70
CA VAL A 163 3.88 8.26 -20.71
C VAL A 163 4.42 8.85 -19.41
N SER A 164 3.65 8.69 -18.33
CA SER A 164 4.07 9.00 -16.97
C SER A 164 4.96 7.87 -16.46
N MET A 165 6.13 8.19 -15.93
CA MET A 165 7.09 7.19 -15.45
C MET A 165 7.57 7.55 -14.04
N SER A 166 8.06 6.56 -13.30
CA SER A 166 8.70 6.79 -12.00
C SER A 166 9.82 5.79 -11.79
N ILE A 167 10.87 6.23 -11.11
CA ILE A 167 11.88 5.35 -10.53
C ILE A 167 11.79 5.39 -9.01
N GLU A 168 12.07 4.26 -8.37
CA GLU A 168 12.09 4.14 -6.91
C GLU A 168 13.21 3.22 -6.44
N ALA A 169 13.70 3.49 -5.24
CA ALA A 169 14.62 2.63 -4.51
C ALA A 169 14.22 2.60 -3.03
N GLY A 170 13.95 1.40 -2.53
CA GLY A 170 13.49 1.12 -1.18
C GLY A 170 14.46 0.24 -0.42
N PHE A 171 14.64 0.55 0.86
CA PHE A 171 15.49 -0.21 1.76
C PHE A 171 14.84 -0.41 3.13
N THR A 172 15.26 -1.46 3.83
CA THR A 172 14.96 -1.64 5.25
C THR A 172 16.20 -1.31 6.07
N PRO A 173 16.06 -0.54 7.17
CA PRO A 173 17.21 -0.08 7.95
C PRO A 173 17.79 -1.14 8.89
N TRP A 174 17.01 -2.17 9.24
CA TRP A 174 17.40 -3.22 10.18
C TRP A 174 16.55 -4.49 9.99
N GLU A 175 16.89 -5.53 10.74
CA GLU A 175 16.18 -6.81 10.79
C GLU A 175 14.67 -6.64 11.06
N GLY A 176 13.85 -7.17 10.15
CA GLY A 176 12.40 -7.20 10.27
C GLY A 176 11.76 -8.00 9.12
N MET A 177 10.53 -7.66 8.78
CA MET A 177 9.72 -8.31 7.73
C MET A 177 10.42 -8.33 6.36
N TYR A 178 11.14 -7.27 6.01
CA TYR A 178 11.69 -7.08 4.66
C TYR A 178 13.05 -7.73 4.43
N SER A 179 13.88 -7.84 5.47
CA SER A 179 15.17 -8.52 5.41
C SER A 179 15.76 -8.73 6.80
N ASN A 180 16.80 -9.56 6.93
CA ASN A 180 17.46 -9.85 8.20
C ASN A 180 18.49 -8.80 8.68
N LYS A 181 18.70 -7.71 7.92
CA LYS A 181 19.68 -6.65 8.23
C LYS A 181 19.34 -5.37 7.46
N PHE A 182 20.25 -4.41 7.41
CA PHE A 182 20.13 -3.33 6.44
C PHE A 182 20.24 -3.91 5.01
N ASN A 183 19.26 -3.66 4.15
CA ASN A 183 19.35 -4.02 2.74
C ASN A 183 18.45 -3.18 1.84
N VAL A 184 18.86 -3.05 0.57
CA VAL A 184 17.98 -2.61 -0.51
C VAL A 184 17.08 -3.79 -0.87
N VAL A 185 15.78 -3.57 -0.77
CA VAL A 185 14.75 -4.63 -0.97
C VAL A 185 13.83 -4.31 -2.13
N ASN A 186 13.89 -3.10 -2.68
CA ASN A 186 13.07 -2.69 -3.79
C ASN A 186 13.83 -1.72 -4.71
N VAL A 187 13.85 -2.01 -6.01
CA VAL A 187 14.28 -1.06 -7.05
C VAL A 187 13.26 -1.18 -8.17
N GLY A 188 12.59 -0.08 -8.50
CA GLY A 188 11.46 -0.08 -9.42
C GLY A 188 11.58 0.92 -10.55
N LEU A 189 11.05 0.55 -11.71
CA LEU A 189 10.71 1.45 -12.81
C LEU A 189 9.24 1.21 -13.17
N SER A 190 8.41 2.24 -13.04
CA SER A 190 7.00 2.19 -13.46
C SER A 190 6.75 3.09 -14.67
N ALA A 191 5.76 2.71 -15.46
CA ALA A 191 5.23 3.49 -16.57
C ALA A 191 3.71 3.33 -16.64
N THR A 192 3.01 4.44 -16.82
CA THR A 192 1.54 4.51 -16.95
C THR A 192 1.17 5.29 -18.20
N LYS A 193 0.18 4.79 -18.94
CA LYS A 193 -0.34 5.42 -20.14
C LYS A 193 -1.86 5.32 -20.19
N GLU A 194 -2.50 6.43 -20.54
CA GLU A 194 -3.94 6.46 -20.84
C GLU A 194 -4.20 5.88 -22.24
N LEU A 195 -4.93 4.76 -22.31
CA LEU A 195 -5.44 4.24 -23.57
C LEU A 195 -6.82 4.81 -23.85
N LYS A 196 -6.92 5.67 -24.86
CA LYS A 196 -8.21 6.18 -25.32
C LYS A 196 -8.99 5.08 -26.05
N ILE A 197 -10.04 4.56 -25.41
CA ILE A 197 -10.92 3.52 -25.98
C ILE A 197 -12.06 4.16 -26.77
N THR A 198 -12.67 5.21 -26.22
CA THR A 198 -13.73 6.00 -26.89
C THR A 198 -13.48 7.49 -26.71
N SER A 199 -14.38 8.35 -27.21
CA SER A 199 -14.30 9.80 -26.96
C SER A 199 -14.45 10.16 -25.48
N ASN A 200 -15.16 9.32 -24.71
CA ASN A 200 -15.58 9.60 -23.33
C ASN A 200 -15.00 8.61 -22.31
N PHE A 201 -14.20 7.64 -22.76
CA PHE A 201 -13.62 6.61 -21.91
C PHE A 201 -12.16 6.36 -22.31
N SER A 202 -11.29 6.53 -21.32
CA SER A 202 -9.89 6.14 -21.37
C SER A 202 -9.64 5.13 -20.26
N LEU A 203 -8.72 4.21 -20.52
CA LEU A 203 -8.31 3.18 -19.58
C LEU A 203 -6.82 3.39 -19.27
N PRO A 204 -6.47 3.79 -18.04
CA PRO A 204 -5.09 3.77 -17.58
C PRO A 204 -4.56 2.33 -17.62
N ILE A 205 -3.45 2.13 -18.32
CA ILE A 205 -2.65 0.90 -18.25
C ILE A 205 -1.30 1.23 -17.63
N PHE A 206 -0.72 0.28 -16.91
CA PHE A 206 0.59 0.46 -16.32
C PHE A 206 1.43 -0.80 -16.37
N GLY A 207 2.75 -0.60 -16.31
CA GLY A 207 3.73 -1.65 -16.14
C GLY A 207 4.76 -1.23 -15.08
N LYS A 208 5.24 -2.19 -14.29
CA LYS A 208 6.27 -1.95 -13.28
C LYS A 208 7.30 -3.08 -13.28
N LEU A 209 8.55 -2.76 -13.62
CA LEU A 209 9.68 -3.66 -13.47
C LEU A 209 10.27 -3.46 -12.07
N ILE A 210 10.42 -4.53 -11.31
CA ILE A 210 10.81 -4.50 -9.89
C ILE A 210 11.94 -5.49 -9.69
N ALA A 211 13.01 -5.08 -9.02
CA ALA A 211 14.05 -5.97 -8.52
C ALA A 211 14.08 -5.91 -7.00
N ASN A 212 14.17 -7.07 -6.36
CA ASN A 212 14.49 -7.19 -4.93
C ASN A 212 15.90 -7.78 -4.81
N PRO A 213 16.93 -6.94 -4.60
CA PRO A 213 18.32 -7.40 -4.52
C PRO A 213 18.59 -8.35 -3.35
N TYR A 214 17.82 -8.27 -2.26
CA TYR A 214 17.99 -9.14 -1.10
C TYR A 214 17.50 -10.57 -1.38
N GLU A 215 16.34 -10.70 -2.02
CA GLU A 215 15.75 -12.00 -2.39
C GLU A 215 16.29 -12.56 -3.72
N GLU A 216 17.13 -11.78 -4.42
CA GLU A 216 17.64 -12.09 -5.77
C GLU A 216 16.51 -12.35 -6.79
N GLN A 217 15.39 -11.64 -6.65
CA GLN A 217 14.20 -11.78 -7.51
C GLN A 217 13.98 -10.55 -8.40
N VAL A 218 13.37 -10.79 -9.56
CA VAL A 218 12.91 -9.75 -10.49
C VAL A 218 11.49 -10.06 -10.94
N TYR A 219 10.65 -9.03 -10.95
CA TYR A 219 9.24 -9.12 -11.32
C TYR A 219 8.93 -8.10 -12.41
N PHE A 220 8.03 -8.45 -13.31
CA PHE A 220 7.43 -7.49 -14.24
C PHE A 220 5.92 -7.58 -14.14
N VAL A 221 5.32 -6.54 -13.55
CA VAL A 221 3.89 -6.43 -13.34
C VAL A 221 3.28 -5.62 -14.48
N PHE A 222 2.17 -6.10 -15.03
CA PHE A 222 1.27 -5.33 -15.87
C PHE A 222 -0.05 -5.13 -15.13
N GLY A 223 -0.68 -3.98 -15.31
CA GLY A 223 -2.01 -3.74 -14.76
C GLY A 223 -2.85 -2.70 -15.48
N LEU A 224 -4.11 -2.64 -15.05
CA LEU A 224 -5.15 -1.73 -15.52
C LEU A 224 -5.80 -1.09 -14.30
N SER A 225 -6.15 0.20 -14.38
CA SER A 225 -6.87 0.91 -13.32
C SER A 225 -8.24 1.36 -13.82
N LEU A 226 -9.29 1.09 -13.05
CA LEU A 226 -10.68 1.50 -13.31
C LEU A 226 -11.18 2.48 -12.27
#